data_AF-K9PBM2-F1
#
_entry.id   AF-K9PBM2-F1
#
_cell.length_a   1.000
_cell.length_b   1.000
_cell.length_c   1.000
_cell.angle_alpha   90.00
_cell.angle_beta   90.00
_cell.angle_gamma   90.00
#
_symmetry.space_group_name_H-M   'P 1'
#
loop_
_entity.id
_entity.type
_entity.pdbx_description
1 polymer ?
#
loop_
_entity_poly.entity_id
_entity_poly.type
_entity_poly.pdbx_seq_one_letter_code
_entity_poly.pdbx_strand_id
1 'polypeptide(L)'
;MRRLLSSRSFAIRAFALVTSVFLLFGFAPSARADIGGLTPCSETPRFQQRAAAASTDQAKARFAYYGQALCGTDGLPHLITDGRWSHAGDFTIPGLLFLYIAGTIGWAGRGYLMAIRGSKDATMREIQIDLPLAFKTTLAAAVWPLAALKEFTSGALVESDSKVTVSPR
;
A
#
# COMPACT_ATOMS: atom_id res chain seq x y z
N MET A 1 33.44 -29.02 -56.61
CA MET A 1 32.13 -28.49 -56.14
C MET A 1 31.78 -28.82 -54.67
N ARG A 2 32.03 -30.03 -54.13
CA ARG A 2 31.66 -30.41 -52.74
C ARG A 2 32.33 -29.64 -51.60
N ARG A 3 33.57 -29.14 -51.75
CA ARG A 3 34.27 -28.37 -50.69
C ARG A 3 33.66 -26.98 -50.43
N LEU A 4 33.11 -26.32 -51.44
CA LEU A 4 32.47 -25.00 -51.32
C LEU A 4 31.09 -25.10 -50.63
N LEU A 5 30.34 -26.17 -50.85
CA LEU A 5 29.07 -26.43 -50.15
C LEU A 5 29.27 -26.76 -48.66
N SER A 6 30.34 -27.49 -48.32
CA SER A 6 30.65 -27.81 -46.91
C SER A 6 31.02 -26.56 -46.10
N SER A 7 31.79 -25.64 -46.68
CA SER A 7 32.18 -24.38 -46.05
C SER A 7 30.98 -23.45 -45.82
N ARG A 8 30.02 -23.37 -46.75
CA ARG A 8 28.78 -22.59 -46.58
C ARG A 8 27.88 -23.17 -45.47
N SER A 9 27.72 -24.49 -45.41
CA SER A 9 26.92 -25.15 -44.37
C SER A 9 27.54 -25.03 -42.98
N PHE A 10 28.88 -25.04 -42.89
CA PHE A 10 29.60 -24.83 -41.63
C PHE A 10 29.45 -23.39 -41.14
N ALA A 11 29.57 -22.39 -42.03
CA ALA A 11 29.38 -20.99 -41.68
C ALA A 11 27.96 -20.68 -41.18
N ILE A 12 26.93 -21.27 -41.80
CA ILE A 12 25.52 -21.08 -41.37
C ILE A 12 25.28 -21.71 -39.99
N ARG A 13 25.83 -22.90 -39.73
CA ARG A 13 25.71 -23.57 -38.43
C ARG A 13 26.48 -22.86 -37.32
N ALA A 14 27.67 -22.36 -37.64
CA ALA A 14 28.48 -21.58 -36.71
C ALA A 14 27.81 -20.24 -36.38
N PHE A 15 27.26 -19.54 -37.39
CA PHE A 15 26.50 -18.30 -37.18
C PHE A 15 25.26 -18.53 -36.31
N ALA A 16 24.48 -19.57 -36.58
CA ALA A 16 23.29 -19.92 -35.79
C ALA A 16 23.63 -20.23 -34.32
N LEU A 17 24.74 -20.95 -34.07
CA LEU A 17 25.24 -21.22 -32.72
C LEU A 17 25.66 -19.93 -32.01
N VAL A 18 26.39 -19.04 -32.68
CA VAL A 18 26.84 -17.76 -32.10
C VAL A 18 25.64 -16.87 -31.75
N THR A 19 24.65 -16.72 -32.64
CA THR A 19 23.43 -15.95 -32.32
C THR A 19 22.61 -16.58 -31.20
N SER A 20 22.53 -17.91 -31.13
CA SER A 20 21.80 -18.59 -30.05
C SER A 20 22.48 -18.40 -28.70
N VAL A 21 23.81 -18.46 -28.65
CA VAL A 21 24.60 -18.15 -27.45
C VAL A 21 24.45 -16.68 -27.06
N PHE A 22 24.47 -15.76 -28.03
CA PHE A 22 24.29 -14.33 -27.76
C PHE A 22 22.89 -13.97 -27.24
N LEU A 23 21.85 -14.72 -27.65
CA LEU A 23 20.49 -14.55 -27.11
C LEU A 23 20.33 -15.17 -25.71
N LEU A 24 21.06 -16.26 -25.41
CA LEU A 24 21.01 -16.92 -24.10
C LEU A 24 21.85 -16.19 -23.03
N PHE A 25 22.95 -15.57 -23.42
CA PHE A 25 23.87 -14.84 -22.53
C PHE A 25 23.85 -13.33 -22.72
N GLY A 26 22.96 -12.83 -23.58
CA GLY A 26 22.77 -11.40 -23.80
C GLY A 26 22.27 -10.73 -22.53
N PHE A 27 23.08 -9.84 -21.98
CA PHE A 27 22.72 -8.98 -20.86
C PHE A 27 21.77 -7.89 -21.39
N ALA A 28 20.48 -8.21 -21.52
CA ALA A 28 19.49 -7.17 -21.74
C ALA A 28 19.49 -6.27 -20.49
N PRO A 29 19.63 -4.93 -20.63
CA PRO A 29 19.40 -4.05 -19.50
C PRO A 29 18.00 -4.33 -18.94
N SER A 30 17.87 -4.31 -17.62
CA SER A 30 16.58 -4.54 -16.96
C SER A 30 15.53 -3.64 -17.60
N ALA A 31 14.46 -4.24 -18.12
CA ALA A 31 13.34 -3.49 -18.66
C ALA A 31 12.77 -2.64 -17.51
N ARG A 32 13.02 -1.33 -17.56
CA ARG A 32 12.32 -0.36 -16.74
C ARG A 32 10.90 -0.31 -17.31
N ALA A 33 9.98 -1.05 -16.71
CA ALA A 33 8.57 -0.92 -17.02
C ALA A 33 8.14 0.47 -16.53
N ASP A 34 8.16 1.46 -17.41
CA ASP A 34 7.68 2.80 -17.11
C ASP A 34 6.21 2.71 -16.68
N ILE A 35 5.96 2.96 -15.40
CA ILE A 35 4.61 2.95 -14.84
C ILE A 35 3.95 4.25 -15.30
N GLY A 36 3.08 4.17 -16.32
CA GLY A 36 2.34 5.33 -16.82
C GLY A 36 3.21 6.43 -17.44
N GLY A 37 4.40 6.09 -17.94
CA GLY A 37 5.34 7.09 -18.51
C GLY A 37 6.04 7.95 -17.46
N LEU A 38 6.06 7.51 -16.20
CA LEU A 38 6.77 8.17 -15.11
C LEU A 38 8.18 7.63 -14.97
N THR A 39 9.14 8.54 -14.80
CA THR A 39 10.56 8.21 -14.59
C THR A 39 10.96 8.47 -13.15
N PRO A 40 12.04 7.85 -12.62
CA PRO A 40 12.54 8.20 -11.29
C PRO A 40 12.76 9.70 -11.14
N CYS A 41 12.34 10.28 -10.01
CA CYS A 41 12.48 11.70 -9.72
C CYS A 41 13.94 12.16 -9.73
N SER A 42 14.86 11.28 -9.30
CA SER A 42 16.30 11.50 -9.39
C SER A 42 16.80 11.73 -10.82
N GLU A 43 16.13 11.17 -11.84
CA GLU A 43 16.49 11.29 -13.26
C GLU A 43 15.73 12.45 -13.95
N THR A 44 14.77 13.09 -13.26
CA THR A 44 13.91 14.12 -13.85
C THR A 44 14.52 15.53 -13.73
N PRO A 45 14.82 16.24 -14.84
CA PRO A 45 15.50 17.54 -14.80
C PRO A 45 14.73 18.60 -13.99
N ARG A 46 13.41 18.62 -14.11
CA ARG A 46 12.56 19.59 -13.41
C ARG A 46 12.51 19.34 -11.90
N PHE A 47 12.62 18.08 -11.46
CA PHE A 47 12.75 17.75 -10.04
C PHE A 47 14.10 18.23 -9.48
N GLN A 48 15.19 18.01 -10.24
CA GLN A 48 16.53 18.47 -9.84
C GLN A 48 16.61 20.01 -9.73
N GLN A 49 15.95 20.74 -10.63
CA GLN A 49 15.84 22.20 -10.53
C GLN A 49 15.14 22.64 -9.22
N ARG A 50 14.08 21.93 -8.81
CA ARG A 50 13.38 22.20 -7.54
C ARG A 50 14.23 21.84 -6.33
N ALA A 51 14.96 20.71 -6.40
CA ALA A 51 15.86 20.27 -5.35
C ALA A 51 17.02 21.25 -5.15
N ALA A 52 17.57 21.82 -6.22
CA ALA A 52 18.63 22.83 -6.16
C ALA A 52 18.18 24.14 -5.50
N ALA A 53 16.89 24.49 -5.62
CA ALA A 53 16.32 25.67 -4.97
C ALA A 53 16.01 25.47 -3.46
N ALA A 54 16.22 24.27 -2.91
CA ALA A 54 15.96 23.96 -1.52
C ALA A 54 17.04 24.56 -0.59
N SER A 55 16.67 25.59 0.18
CA SER A 55 17.61 26.31 1.05
C SER A 55 17.80 25.68 2.44
N THR A 56 16.78 24.99 2.96
CA THR A 56 16.83 24.38 4.32
C THR A 56 17.25 22.92 4.28
N ASP A 57 17.90 22.45 5.34
CA ASP A 57 18.33 21.05 5.42
C ASP A 57 17.16 20.07 5.46
N GLN A 58 16.02 20.46 6.05
CA GLN A 58 14.77 19.70 5.97
C GLN A 58 14.29 19.54 4.52
N ALA A 59 14.36 20.62 3.72
CA ALA A 59 13.94 20.57 2.33
C ALA A 59 14.88 19.70 1.49
N LYS A 60 16.20 19.80 1.70
CA LYS A 60 17.19 18.93 1.06
C LYS A 60 16.95 17.46 1.40
N ALA A 61 16.71 17.14 2.68
CA ALA A 61 16.41 15.78 3.13
C ALA A 61 15.10 15.25 2.50
N ARG A 62 14.07 16.10 2.38
CA ARG A 62 12.83 15.74 1.70
C ARG A 62 13.04 15.45 0.21
N PHE A 63 13.81 16.26 -0.50
CA PHE A 63 14.12 15.99 -1.92
C PHE A 63 15.00 14.75 -2.10
N ALA A 64 15.95 14.50 -1.18
CA ALA A 64 16.73 13.27 -1.17
C ALA A 64 15.82 12.03 -0.99
N TYR A 65 14.85 12.10 -0.08
CA TYR A 65 13.87 11.03 0.12
C TYR A 65 12.95 10.84 -1.10
N TYR A 66 12.44 11.92 -1.69
CA TYR A 66 11.58 11.84 -2.88
C TYR A 66 12.32 11.48 -4.17
N GLY A 67 13.65 11.48 -4.18
CA GLY A 67 14.43 11.05 -5.35
C GLY A 67 14.14 9.62 -5.80
N GLN A 68 13.69 8.76 -4.89
CA GLN A 68 13.30 7.36 -5.18
C GLN A 68 11.87 7.22 -5.72
N ALA A 69 11.05 8.26 -5.62
CA ALA A 69 9.68 8.24 -6.14
C ALA A 69 9.69 8.38 -7.67
N LEU A 70 8.53 8.16 -8.28
CA LEU A 70 8.32 8.37 -9.70
C LEU A 70 7.79 9.79 -9.95
N CYS A 71 8.33 10.46 -10.96
CA CYS A 71 7.97 11.82 -11.35
C CYS A 71 7.48 11.85 -12.79
N GLY A 72 6.51 12.74 -13.05
CA GLY A 72 6.12 13.12 -14.41
C GLY A 72 6.97 14.26 -14.98
N THR A 73 6.54 14.79 -16.12
CA THR A 73 7.17 15.96 -16.77
C THR A 73 7.07 17.26 -15.96
N ASP A 74 6.24 17.26 -14.92
CA ASP A 74 6.07 18.33 -13.94
C ASP A 74 7.18 18.37 -12.86
N GLY A 75 7.95 17.28 -12.74
CA GLY A 75 9.00 17.12 -11.74
C GLY A 75 8.45 17.04 -10.33
N LEU A 76 7.26 16.47 -10.15
CA LEU A 76 6.63 16.23 -8.85
C LEU A 76 6.46 14.72 -8.63
N PRO A 77 6.65 14.22 -7.38
CA PRO A 77 6.41 12.82 -7.07
C PRO A 77 4.93 12.44 -7.25
N HIS A 78 4.67 11.40 -8.04
CA HIS A 78 3.36 10.82 -8.26
C HIS A 78 3.29 9.46 -7.55
N LEU A 79 2.25 9.26 -6.75
CA LEU A 79 2.04 8.03 -5.99
C LEU A 79 1.34 6.98 -6.85
N ILE A 80 1.78 5.72 -6.78
CA ILE A 80 1.16 4.61 -7.48
C ILE A 80 0.21 3.86 -6.52
N THR A 81 -1.08 3.91 -6.81
CA THR A 81 -2.15 3.40 -5.92
C THR A 81 -2.85 2.15 -6.47
N ASP A 82 -2.27 1.48 -7.47
CA ASP A 82 -2.89 0.34 -8.16
C ASP A 82 -2.77 -1.01 -7.43
N GLY A 83 -2.14 -1.03 -6.25
CA GLY A 83 -2.00 -2.21 -5.40
C GLY A 83 -0.73 -3.04 -5.65
N ARG A 84 0.18 -2.61 -6.53
CA ARG A 84 1.45 -3.30 -6.74
C ARG A 84 2.36 -3.24 -5.51
N TRP A 85 3.04 -4.35 -5.23
CA TRP A 85 3.96 -4.43 -4.08
C TRP A 85 5.23 -3.58 -4.24
N SER A 86 5.66 -3.28 -5.48
CA SER A 86 6.84 -2.44 -5.73
C SER A 86 6.66 -0.98 -5.27
N HIS A 87 5.42 -0.53 -5.10
CA HIS A 87 5.05 0.81 -4.62
C HIS A 87 4.10 0.72 -3.42
N ALA A 88 4.17 -0.36 -2.63
CA ALA A 88 3.27 -0.56 -1.49
C ALA A 88 3.38 0.56 -0.44
N GLY A 89 4.54 1.23 -0.35
CA GLY A 89 4.75 2.37 0.53
C GLY A 89 3.92 3.61 0.19
N ASP A 90 3.46 3.73 -1.06
CA ASP A 90 2.74 4.91 -1.53
C ASP A 90 1.31 4.96 -0.98
N PHE A 91 0.64 3.81 -0.87
CA PHE A 91 -0.77 3.74 -0.47
C PHE A 91 -1.15 2.49 0.30
N THR A 92 -0.70 1.30 -0.13
CA THR A 92 -1.15 0.04 0.48
C THR A 92 -0.77 -0.05 1.96
N ILE A 93 0.47 0.25 2.32
CA ILE A 93 0.95 0.20 3.71
C ILE A 93 0.26 1.28 4.57
N PRO A 94 0.25 2.58 4.18
CA PRO A 94 -0.50 3.60 4.91
C PRO A 94 -2.00 3.29 5.03
N GLY A 95 -2.62 2.73 3.99
CA GLY A 95 -4.04 2.36 3.97
C GLY A 95 -4.37 1.22 4.93
N LEU A 96 -3.56 0.16 4.96
CA LEU A 96 -3.72 -0.92 5.94
C LEU A 96 -3.49 -0.45 7.38
N LEU A 97 -2.48 0.42 7.58
CA LEU A 97 -2.25 1.04 8.88
C LEU A 97 -3.44 1.88 9.33
N PHE A 98 -4.02 2.68 8.42
CA PHE A 98 -5.22 3.46 8.69
C PHE A 98 -6.40 2.57 9.09
N LEU A 99 -6.67 1.50 8.32
CA LEU A 99 -7.75 0.56 8.63
C LEU A 99 -7.54 -0.11 10.00
N TYR A 100 -6.30 -0.45 10.34
CA TYR A 100 -5.99 -1.03 11.64
C TYR A 100 -6.24 -0.06 12.79
N ILE A 101 -5.82 1.21 12.66
CA ILE A 101 -6.03 2.25 13.67
C ILE A 101 -7.54 2.57 13.78
N ALA A 102 -8.21 2.81 12.66
CA ALA A 102 -9.64 3.11 12.61
C ALA A 102 -10.48 1.97 13.20
N GLY A 103 -10.14 0.72 12.86
CA GLY A 103 -10.79 -0.46 13.42
C GLY A 103 -10.54 -0.60 14.93
N THR A 104 -9.33 -0.30 15.41
CA THR A 104 -9.03 -0.30 16.85
C THR A 104 -9.86 0.75 17.59
N ILE A 105 -9.93 1.98 17.07
CA ILE A 105 -10.72 3.07 17.66
C ILE A 105 -12.21 2.72 17.67
N GLY A 106 -12.74 2.27 16.52
CA GLY A 106 -14.14 1.88 16.38
C GLY A 106 -14.53 0.72 17.30
N TRP A 107 -13.65 -0.29 17.41
CA TRP A 107 -13.89 -1.45 18.26
C TRP A 107 -13.78 -1.12 19.75
N ALA A 108 -12.84 -0.25 20.14
CA ALA A 108 -12.72 0.25 21.51
C ALA A 108 -13.99 1.00 21.94
N GLY A 109 -14.47 1.92 21.08
CA GLY A 109 -15.70 2.69 21.33
C GLY A 109 -16.94 1.78 21.40
N ARG A 110 -17.10 0.87 20.44
CA ARG A 110 -18.18 -0.13 20.45
C ARG A 110 -18.15 -0.99 21.72
N GLY A 111 -16.98 -1.49 22.10
CA GLY A 111 -16.80 -2.32 23.29
C GLY A 111 -17.17 -1.58 24.58
N TYR A 112 -16.82 -0.29 24.67
CA TYR A 112 -17.21 0.56 25.79
C TYR A 112 -18.73 0.74 25.88
N LEU A 113 -19.37 1.14 24.78
CA LEU A 113 -20.83 1.32 24.71
C LEU A 113 -21.59 0.03 25.05
N MET A 114 -21.13 -1.12 24.54
CA MET A 114 -21.72 -2.41 24.86
C MET A 114 -21.60 -2.81 26.33
N ALA A 115 -20.53 -2.38 27.02
CA ALA A 115 -20.35 -2.66 28.44
C ALA A 115 -21.26 -1.79 29.33
N ILE A 116 -21.53 -0.54 28.94
CA ILE A 116 -22.33 0.39 29.74
C ILE A 116 -23.84 0.34 29.43
N ARG A 117 -24.26 -0.13 28.24
CA ARG A 117 -25.66 -0.08 27.77
C ARG A 117 -26.71 -0.69 28.72
N GLY A 118 -26.32 -1.65 29.57
CA GLY A 118 -27.21 -2.32 30.52
C GLY A 118 -27.25 -1.68 31.91
N SER A 119 -26.45 -0.64 32.14
CA SER A 119 -26.39 0.06 33.42
C SER A 119 -27.48 1.12 33.52
N LYS A 120 -28.02 1.33 34.72
CA LYS A 120 -29.04 2.38 34.98
C LYS A 120 -28.53 3.78 34.65
N ASP A 121 -27.21 3.98 34.75
CA ASP A 121 -26.55 5.27 34.55
C ASP A 121 -25.74 5.32 33.23
N ALA A 122 -26.15 4.59 32.19
CA ALA A 122 -25.42 4.52 30.92
C ALA A 122 -25.10 5.91 30.33
N THR A 123 -26.08 6.81 30.29
CA THR A 123 -25.92 8.18 29.78
C THR A 123 -24.93 9.00 30.60
N MET A 124 -24.87 8.78 31.92
CA MET A 124 -23.88 9.46 32.76
C MET A 124 -22.46 8.96 32.47
N ARG A 125 -22.29 7.66 32.17
CA ARG A 125 -21.01 7.06 31.81
C ARG A 125 -20.52 7.46 30.41
N GLU A 126 -21.38 7.94 29.53
CA GLU A 126 -20.98 8.49 28.23
C GLU A 126 -20.32 9.88 28.37
N ILE A 127 -20.77 10.68 29.34
CA ILE A 127 -20.22 12.01 29.61
C ILE A 127 -19.05 11.91 30.59
N GLN A 128 -19.23 11.17 31.67
CA GLN A 128 -18.23 10.88 32.69
C GLN A 128 -17.65 9.49 32.43
N ILE A 129 -16.64 9.45 31.56
CA ILE A 129 -16.02 8.19 31.13
C ILE A 129 -15.42 7.45 32.31
N ASP A 130 -15.89 6.22 32.53
CA ASP A 130 -15.24 5.22 33.38
C ASP A 130 -13.87 4.85 32.78
N LEU A 131 -12.82 5.56 33.23
CA LEU A 131 -11.46 5.45 32.72
C LEU A 131 -10.88 4.02 32.82
N PRO A 132 -11.02 3.28 33.94
CA PRO A 132 -10.59 1.88 34.00
C PRO A 132 -11.24 1.00 32.93
N LEU A 133 -12.56 1.13 32.73
CA LEU A 133 -13.27 0.37 31.71
C LEU A 133 -12.82 0.75 30.30
N ALA A 134 -12.68 2.06 30.02
CA ALA A 134 -12.23 2.57 28.74
C ALA A 134 -10.81 2.10 28.37
N PHE A 135 -9.91 2.05 29.35
CA PHE A 135 -8.55 1.53 29.14
C PHE A 135 -8.57 0.04 28.83
N LYS A 136 -9.37 -0.75 29.56
CA LYS A 136 -9.55 -2.18 29.32
C LYS A 136 -10.10 -2.47 27.92
N THR A 137 -11.13 -1.74 27.49
CA THR A 137 -11.72 -1.93 26.16
C THR A 137 -10.79 -1.48 25.03
N THR A 138 -10.01 -0.42 25.24
CA THR A 138 -9.00 0.04 24.29
C THR A 138 -7.89 -0.99 24.10
N LEU A 139 -7.37 -1.58 25.19
CA LEU A 139 -6.37 -2.64 25.09
C LEU A 139 -6.92 -3.90 24.40
N ALA A 140 -8.16 -4.28 24.70
CA ALA A 140 -8.82 -5.41 24.06
C ALA A 140 -9.06 -5.17 22.55
N ALA A 141 -9.17 -3.91 22.12
CA ALA A 141 -9.40 -3.56 20.73
C ALA A 141 -8.18 -3.78 19.82
N ALA A 142 -6.97 -4.02 20.36
CA ALA A 142 -5.81 -4.35 19.53
C ALA A 142 -6.02 -5.62 18.69
N VAL A 143 -6.86 -6.55 19.15
CA VAL A 143 -7.22 -7.78 18.42
C VAL A 143 -8.56 -7.69 17.69
N TRP A 144 -9.01 -6.47 17.35
CA TRP A 144 -10.31 -6.23 16.72
C TRP A 144 -10.57 -7.04 15.44
N PRO A 145 -9.60 -7.32 14.52
CA PRO A 145 -9.94 -8.02 13.28
C PRO A 145 -10.45 -9.44 13.55
N LEU A 146 -9.83 -10.13 14.52
CA LEU A 146 -10.22 -11.48 14.92
C LEU A 146 -11.55 -11.46 15.70
N ALA A 147 -11.71 -10.50 16.62
CA ALA A 147 -12.95 -10.36 17.38
C ALA A 147 -14.14 -10.01 16.49
N ALA A 148 -13.95 -9.10 15.53
CA ALA A 148 -14.96 -8.71 14.54
C ALA A 148 -15.34 -9.88 13.63
N LEU A 149 -14.37 -10.66 13.15
CA LEU A 149 -14.64 -11.87 12.35
C LEU A 149 -15.45 -12.91 13.16
N LYS A 150 -15.07 -13.12 14.43
CA LYS A 150 -15.81 -14.03 15.33
C LYS A 150 -17.25 -13.57 15.54
N GLU A 151 -17.47 -12.29 15.86
CA GLU A 151 -18.83 -11.77 16.07
C GLU A 151 -19.66 -11.71 14.78
N PHE A 152 -19.01 -11.49 13.63
CA PHE A 152 -19.67 -11.54 12.33
C PHE A 152 -20.16 -12.95 12.01
N THR A 153 -19.27 -13.94 12.13
CA THR A 153 -19.59 -15.35 11.86
C THR A 153 -20.56 -15.94 12.88
N SER A 154 -20.59 -15.45 14.12
CA SER A 154 -21.55 -15.86 15.12
C SER A 154 -22.90 -15.14 15.03
N GLY A 155 -23.06 -14.17 14.11
CA GLY A 155 -24.28 -13.36 14.00
C GLY A 155 -24.52 -12.40 15.18
N ALA A 156 -23.48 -12.10 15.98
CA ALA A 156 -23.57 -11.20 17.13
C ALA A 156 -23.16 -9.75 16.81
N LEU A 157 -22.61 -9.52 15.60
CA LEU A 157 -22.11 -8.21 15.21
C LEU A 157 -23.24 -7.20 14.96
N VAL A 158 -24.33 -7.64 14.33
CA VAL A 158 -25.47 -6.82 13.92
C VAL A 158 -26.75 -7.33 14.57
N GLU A 159 -27.70 -6.44 14.82
CA GLU A 159 -29.04 -6.85 15.25
C GLU A 159 -29.97 -7.06 14.04
N SER A 160 -31.02 -7.85 14.23
CA SER A 160 -32.03 -8.10 13.19
C SER A 160 -32.86 -6.86 12.88
N ASP A 161 -33.17 -6.63 11.59
CA ASP A 161 -33.96 -5.48 11.11
C ASP A 161 -35.30 -5.29 11.85
N SER A 162 -35.95 -6.37 12.29
CA SER A 162 -37.21 -6.32 13.03
C SER A 162 -37.12 -5.69 14.42
N LYS A 163 -35.91 -5.61 15.00
CA LYS A 163 -35.65 -4.98 16.30
C LYS A 163 -35.14 -3.54 16.16
N VAL A 164 -34.85 -3.09 14.95
CA VAL A 164 -34.40 -1.73 14.68
C VAL A 164 -35.63 -0.90 14.32
N THR A 165 -35.90 0.15 15.09
CA THR A 165 -37.02 1.05 14.80
C THR A 165 -36.80 1.76 13.46
N VAL A 166 -37.81 1.74 12.60
CA VAL A 166 -37.83 2.44 11.31
C VAL A 166 -38.99 3.44 11.28
N SER A 167 -38.78 4.60 10.67
CA SER A 167 -39.87 5.54 10.43
C SER A 167 -40.88 4.97 9.43
N PRO A 168 -42.15 5.43 9.44
CA PRO A 168 -43.10 5.15 8.37
C PRO A 168 -42.49 5.49 7.00
N ARG A 169 -42.74 4.66 5.99
CA ARG A 169 -42.28 4.86 4.61
C ARG A 169 -43.25 5.71 3.80
#